data_AF-A0A382CHP9-F1
#
_entry.id   AF-A0A382CHP9-F1
#
_cell.length_a   1.000
_cell.length_b   1.000
_cell.length_c   1.000
_cell.angle_alpha   90.00
_cell.angle_beta   90.00
_cell.angle_gamma   90.00
#
_symmetry.space_group_name_H-M   'P 1'
#
loop_
_entity.id
_entity.type
_entity.pdbx_description
1 polymer ?
#
loop_
_entity_poly.entity_id
_entity_poly.type
_entity_poly.pdbx_seq_one_letter_code
_entity_poly.pdbx_strand_id
1 'polypeptide(L)'
;MTAAAIRCANDLKMYQSLLENADVKRVCGRIQRMEEKRDHPGVRRHLLATSVRLGRSMSASLHHMADQCTERLGIDSPLELYAYASPQFNAACFKPEEGRVFIMFSSSLLEAFSDTELLFVMGHELGHHVYQHHELPIGYILRGPEPIPPMLALNLFTWSRYAEVSADRAGAYCARDLQSVTRALF
;
A
#
# COMPACT_ATOMS: atom_id res chain seq x y z
N MET A 1 -11.32 -18.16 -4.41
CA MET A 1 -10.73 -17.50 -3.21
C MET A 1 -10.75 -16.00 -3.50
N THR A 2 -11.28 -15.17 -2.61
CA THR A 2 -11.38 -13.71 -2.79
C THR A 2 -10.35 -12.99 -1.93
N ALA A 3 -10.05 -11.72 -2.21
CA ALA A 3 -9.16 -10.92 -1.35
C ALA A 3 -9.64 -10.90 0.13
N ALA A 4 -10.95 -10.75 0.35
CA ALA A 4 -11.52 -10.79 1.70
C ALA A 4 -11.25 -12.13 2.43
N ALA A 5 -11.23 -13.25 1.72
CA ALA A 5 -11.01 -14.57 2.31
C ALA A 5 -9.54 -14.83 2.72
N ILE A 6 -8.59 -14.08 2.16
CA ILE A 6 -7.15 -14.23 2.47
C ILE A 6 -6.65 -13.19 3.48
N ARG A 7 -7.42 -12.13 3.77
CA ARG A 7 -7.10 -11.16 4.82
C ARG A 7 -6.91 -11.85 6.17
N CYS A 8 -5.89 -11.45 6.92
CA CYS A 8 -5.68 -11.95 8.28
C CYS A 8 -6.87 -11.55 9.18
N ALA A 9 -7.45 -12.50 9.92
CA ALA A 9 -8.59 -12.22 10.79
C ALA A 9 -8.25 -11.19 11.89
N ASN A 10 -7.03 -11.22 12.41
CA ASN A 10 -6.58 -10.26 13.41
C ASN A 10 -6.31 -8.87 12.83
N ASP A 11 -5.93 -8.76 11.56
CA ASP A 11 -5.88 -7.48 10.87
C ASP A 11 -7.28 -6.86 10.86
N LEU A 12 -8.29 -7.55 10.30
CA LEU A 12 -9.66 -7.01 10.23
C LEU A 12 -10.24 -6.65 11.61
N LYS A 13 -10.07 -7.53 12.61
CA LYS A 13 -10.57 -7.31 13.96
C LYS A 13 -9.94 -6.08 14.62
N MET A 14 -8.61 -5.95 14.54
CA MET A 14 -7.91 -4.81 15.15
C MET A 14 -8.14 -3.53 14.36
N TYR A 15 -8.20 -3.60 13.03
CA TYR A 15 -8.54 -2.49 12.14
C TYR A 15 -9.85 -1.84 12.57
N GLN A 16 -10.92 -2.63 12.70
CA GLN A 16 -12.23 -2.16 13.14
C GLN A 16 -12.18 -1.53 14.53
N SER A 17 -11.48 -2.18 15.48
CA SER A 17 -11.34 -1.63 16.84
C SER A 17 -10.53 -0.34 16.90
N LEU A 18 -9.50 -0.20 16.08
CA LEU A 18 -8.61 0.98 16.04
C LEU A 18 -9.30 2.16 15.39
N LEU A 19 -10.09 1.94 14.33
CA LEU A 19 -10.90 3.00 13.72
C LEU A 19 -11.92 3.59 14.69
N GLU A 20 -12.43 2.80 15.64
CA GLU A 20 -13.36 3.28 16.67
C GLU A 20 -12.68 4.04 17.81
N ASN A 21 -11.35 3.96 17.94
CA ASN A 21 -10.61 4.61 19.01
C ASN A 21 -10.64 6.15 18.89
N ALA A 22 -10.93 6.84 19.99
CA ALA A 22 -11.10 8.30 20.01
C ALA A 22 -9.83 9.07 19.62
N ASP A 23 -8.63 8.61 20.03
CA ASP A 23 -7.36 9.24 19.66
C ASP A 23 -7.08 9.06 18.17
N VAL A 24 -7.33 7.87 17.63
CA VAL A 24 -7.20 7.58 16.20
C VAL A 24 -8.13 8.47 15.38
N LYS A 25 -9.43 8.52 15.72
CA LYS A 25 -10.42 9.39 15.05
C LYS A 25 -10.00 10.86 15.08
N ARG A 26 -9.51 11.33 16.23
CA ARG A 26 -9.06 12.72 16.40
C ARG A 26 -7.88 13.03 15.47
N VAL A 27 -6.86 12.18 15.43
CA VAL A 27 -5.69 12.38 14.56
C VAL A 27 -6.09 12.27 13.09
N CYS A 28 -6.86 11.26 12.68
CA CYS A 28 -7.30 11.10 11.30
C CYS A 28 -8.13 12.29 10.83
N GLY A 29 -9.06 12.78 11.66
CA GLY A 29 -9.83 13.98 11.36
C GLY A 29 -8.97 15.24 11.23
N ARG A 30 -7.85 15.34 11.98
CA ARG A 30 -6.88 16.43 11.80
C ARG A 30 -6.13 16.31 10.48
N ILE A 31 -5.67 15.11 10.13
CA ILE A 31 -4.98 14.84 8.85
C ILE A 31 -5.90 15.21 7.69
N GLN A 32 -7.16 14.77 7.72
CA GLN A 32 -8.15 15.13 6.70
C GLN A 32 -8.31 16.64 6.55
N ARG A 33 -8.47 17.39 7.66
CA ARG A 33 -8.55 18.86 7.61
C ARG A 33 -7.28 19.52 7.08
N MET A 34 -6.12 18.93 7.32
CA MET A 34 -4.85 19.41 6.76
C MET A 34 -4.75 19.11 5.25
N GLU A 35 -5.23 17.94 4.80
CA GLU A 35 -5.34 17.58 3.39
C GLU A 35 -6.30 18.51 2.64
N GLU A 36 -7.45 18.84 3.23
CA GLU A 36 -8.43 19.77 2.65
C GLU A 36 -7.90 21.21 2.52
N LYS A 37 -7.02 21.62 3.44
CA LYS A 37 -6.39 22.97 3.45
C LYS A 37 -5.04 23.02 2.73
N ARG A 38 -4.65 21.93 2.08
CA ARG A 38 -3.28 21.75 1.56
C ARG A 38 -3.06 22.65 0.34
N ASP A 39 -2.04 23.51 0.42
CA ASP A 39 -1.57 24.38 -0.68
C ASP A 39 -0.54 23.66 -1.60
N HIS A 40 -0.17 22.43 -1.25
CA HIS A 40 0.80 21.62 -2.00
C HIS A 40 0.09 20.67 -3.00
N PRO A 41 0.77 20.29 -4.10
CA PRO A 41 0.21 19.43 -5.13
C PRO A 41 -0.33 18.11 -4.56
N GLY A 42 -1.49 17.69 -5.08
CA GLY A 42 -2.08 16.37 -4.82
C GLY A 42 -1.12 15.23 -5.14
N VAL A 43 -1.45 14.02 -4.66
CA VAL A 43 -0.60 12.82 -4.78
C VAL A 43 -0.13 12.63 -6.21
N ARG A 44 -1.06 12.68 -7.18
CA ARG A 44 -0.74 12.48 -8.59
C ARG A 44 0.24 13.52 -9.13
N ARG A 45 0.03 14.79 -8.78
CA ARG A 45 0.90 15.89 -9.24
C ARG A 45 2.27 15.83 -8.59
N HIS A 46 2.36 15.41 -7.33
CA HIS A 46 3.64 15.16 -6.67
C HIS A 46 4.41 14.04 -7.37
N LEU A 47 3.77 12.90 -7.64
CA LEU A 47 4.39 11.77 -8.34
C LEU A 47 4.87 12.17 -9.74
N LEU A 48 4.07 12.90 -10.51
CA LEU A 48 4.49 13.41 -11.83
C LEU A 48 5.68 14.39 -11.76
N ALA A 49 5.91 15.04 -10.62
CA ALA A 49 7.03 15.96 -10.44
C ALA A 49 8.32 15.27 -9.96
N THR A 50 8.21 14.13 -9.29
CA THR A 50 9.35 13.45 -8.63
C THR A 50 9.68 12.09 -9.23
N SER A 51 8.87 11.58 -10.17
CA SER A 51 9.00 10.25 -10.74
C SER A 51 8.52 10.21 -12.20
N VAL A 52 8.85 9.12 -12.90
CA VAL A 52 8.43 8.88 -14.28
C VAL A 52 7.19 8.00 -14.28
N ARG A 53 6.09 8.47 -14.88
CA ARG A 53 4.90 7.66 -15.11
C ARG A 53 5.20 6.58 -16.16
N LEU A 54 5.01 5.33 -15.78
CA LEU A 54 5.21 4.18 -16.65
C LEU A 54 3.95 3.91 -17.47
N GLY A 55 3.98 4.26 -18.76
CA GLY A 55 2.89 3.95 -19.69
C GLY A 55 2.88 2.48 -20.12
N ARG A 56 1.73 1.99 -20.60
CA ARG A 56 1.59 0.63 -21.15
C ARG A 56 2.56 0.34 -22.29
N SER A 57 2.83 1.33 -23.15
CA SER A 57 3.82 1.20 -24.24
C SER A 57 5.27 1.12 -23.76
N MET A 58 5.59 1.71 -22.60
CA MET A 58 6.94 1.70 -22.03
C MET A 58 7.20 0.45 -21.17
N SER A 59 6.15 -0.12 -20.57
CA SER A 59 6.26 -1.14 -19.51
C SER A 59 5.14 -2.17 -19.61
N ALA A 60 4.97 -2.75 -20.80
CA ALA A 60 3.87 -3.68 -21.09
C ALA A 60 3.79 -4.86 -20.12
N SER A 61 4.94 -5.45 -19.76
CA SER A 61 5.00 -6.56 -18.79
C SER A 61 4.47 -6.14 -17.41
N LEU A 62 4.93 -4.99 -16.89
CA LEU A 62 4.49 -4.48 -15.60
C LEU A 62 3.00 -4.14 -15.57
N HIS A 63 2.46 -3.58 -16.66
CA HIS A 63 1.01 -3.36 -16.76
C HIS A 63 0.22 -4.65 -16.86
N HIS A 64 0.76 -5.69 -17.50
CA HIS A 64 0.11 -7.01 -17.51
C HIS A 64 0.06 -7.61 -16.10
N MET A 65 1.14 -7.48 -15.31
CA MET A 65 1.14 -7.84 -13.89
C MET A 65 0.08 -7.06 -13.11
N ALA A 66 -0.07 -5.77 -13.38
CA ALA A 66 -1.08 -4.92 -12.74
C ALA A 66 -2.49 -5.41 -13.05
N ASP A 67 -2.79 -5.68 -14.31
CA ASP A 67 -4.08 -6.21 -14.74
C ASP A 67 -4.37 -7.58 -14.08
N GLN A 68 -3.36 -8.45 -13.97
CA GLN A 68 -3.50 -9.74 -13.28
C GLN A 68 -3.81 -9.57 -11.79
N CYS A 69 -3.11 -8.66 -11.11
CA CYS A 69 -3.32 -8.38 -9.69
C CYS A 69 -4.70 -7.78 -9.43
N THR A 70 -5.12 -6.80 -10.24
CA THR A 70 -6.42 -6.13 -10.07
C THR A 70 -7.58 -7.07 -10.33
N GLU A 71 -7.50 -7.91 -11.36
CA GLU A 71 -8.51 -8.95 -11.64
C GLU A 71 -8.66 -9.90 -10.45
N ARG A 72 -7.54 -10.39 -9.91
CA ARG A 72 -7.55 -11.36 -8.81
C ARG A 72 -8.04 -10.75 -7.50
N LEU A 73 -7.61 -9.54 -7.19
CA LEU A 73 -7.97 -8.86 -5.94
C LEU A 73 -9.34 -8.18 -6.02
N GLY A 74 -9.95 -8.09 -7.19
CA GLY A 74 -11.26 -7.45 -7.41
C GLY A 74 -11.18 -5.92 -7.30
N ILE A 75 -10.18 -5.31 -7.93
CA ILE A 75 -9.95 -3.86 -7.94
C ILE A 75 -10.44 -3.29 -9.27
N ASP A 76 -11.49 -2.48 -9.22
CA ASP A 76 -12.07 -1.83 -10.42
C ASP A 76 -11.47 -0.43 -10.71
N SER A 77 -10.75 0.13 -9.74
CA SER A 77 -10.15 1.46 -9.86
C SER A 77 -9.00 1.46 -10.88
N PRO A 78 -8.85 2.50 -11.72
CA PRO A 78 -7.69 2.64 -12.57
C PRO A 78 -6.38 2.75 -11.76
N LEU A 79 -5.35 2.07 -12.22
CA LEU A 79 -3.99 2.12 -11.67
C LEU A 79 -3.07 3.01 -12.52
N GLU A 80 -2.27 3.84 -11.85
CA GLU A 80 -1.13 4.53 -12.46
C GLU A 80 0.17 4.04 -11.81
N LEU A 81 1.12 3.60 -12.64
CA LEU A 81 2.42 3.08 -12.20
C LEU A 81 3.51 4.13 -12.40
N TYR A 82 4.42 4.23 -11.45
CA TYR A 82 5.52 5.20 -11.46
C TYR A 82 6.85 4.53 -11.10
N ALA A 83 7.94 5.06 -11.66
CA ALA A 83 9.30 4.70 -11.30
C ALA A 83 10.10 5.93 -10.85
N TYR A 84 10.88 5.79 -9.78
CA TYR A 84 11.80 6.83 -9.32
C TYR A 84 13.21 6.28 -9.15
N ALA A 85 14.21 7.14 -9.40
CA ALA A 85 15.61 6.74 -9.29
C ALA A 85 15.98 6.57 -7.81
N SER A 86 16.32 5.33 -7.41
CA SER A 86 16.84 5.05 -6.08
C SER A 86 17.60 3.72 -6.07
N PRO A 87 18.77 3.66 -5.40
CA PRO A 87 19.52 2.42 -5.24
C PRO A 87 18.96 1.50 -4.13
N GLN A 88 17.95 1.95 -3.37
CA GLN A 88 17.27 1.13 -2.37
C GLN A 88 16.04 0.45 -2.99
N PHE A 89 15.86 -0.84 -2.71
CA PHE A 89 14.64 -1.54 -3.10
C PHE A 89 13.45 -1.00 -2.31
N ASN A 90 12.44 -0.51 -3.03
CA ASN A 90 11.24 0.00 -2.41
C ASN A 90 10.07 0.03 -3.41
N ALA A 91 8.88 -0.21 -2.89
CA ALA A 91 7.63 0.04 -3.59
C ALA A 91 6.64 0.68 -2.60
N ALA A 92 5.64 1.39 -3.13
CA ALA A 92 4.60 1.98 -2.29
C ALA A 92 3.30 2.14 -3.05
N CYS A 93 2.19 1.72 -2.44
CA CYS A 93 0.85 2.11 -2.82
C CYS A 93 0.40 3.37 -2.06
N PHE A 94 -0.03 4.39 -2.80
CA PHE A 94 -0.53 5.62 -2.20
C PHE A 94 -2.03 5.57 -1.95
N LYS A 95 -2.51 6.43 -1.02
CA LYS A 95 -3.93 6.68 -0.84
C LYS A 95 -4.54 7.11 -2.18
N PRO A 96 -5.68 6.51 -2.60
CA PRO A 96 -6.31 6.86 -3.86
C PRO A 96 -6.71 8.34 -3.93
N GLU A 97 -6.58 8.93 -5.11
CA GLU A 97 -6.95 10.32 -5.41
C GLU A 97 -7.77 10.33 -6.69
N GLU A 98 -8.94 10.97 -6.67
CA GLU A 98 -9.88 11.02 -7.80
C GLU A 98 -10.24 9.62 -8.37
N GLY A 99 -10.39 8.63 -7.48
CA GLY A 99 -10.73 7.25 -7.85
C GLY A 99 -9.57 6.48 -8.51
N ARG A 100 -8.34 7.01 -8.51
CA ARG A 100 -7.16 6.34 -9.06
C ARG A 100 -6.26 5.80 -7.96
N VAL A 101 -5.69 4.63 -8.18
CA VAL A 101 -4.68 4.01 -7.32
C VAL A 101 -3.30 4.29 -7.92
N PHE A 102 -2.33 4.64 -7.09
CA PHE A 102 -0.97 4.92 -7.54
C PHE A 102 -0.01 3.93 -6.89
N ILE A 103 0.82 3.28 -7.70
CA ILE A 103 1.94 2.47 -7.22
C ILE A 103 3.22 3.06 -7.76
N MET A 104 4.21 3.18 -6.89
CA MET A 104 5.54 3.65 -7.23
C MET A 104 6.57 2.57 -6.91
N PHE A 105 7.55 2.39 -7.79
CA PHE A 105 8.66 1.46 -7.65
C PHE A 105 10.00 2.19 -7.73
N SER A 106 10.99 1.77 -6.96
CA SER A 106 12.36 2.23 -7.17
C SER A 106 12.96 1.58 -8.42
N SER A 107 13.87 2.30 -9.10
CA SER A 107 14.57 1.79 -10.28
C SER A 107 15.35 0.50 -9.97
N SER A 108 16.04 0.46 -8.82
CA SER A 108 16.79 -0.72 -8.39
C SER A 108 15.91 -1.96 -8.19
N LEU A 109 14.69 -1.79 -7.68
CA LEU A 109 13.75 -2.90 -7.54
C LEU A 109 13.31 -3.43 -8.90
N LEU A 110 12.97 -2.54 -9.85
CA LEU A 110 12.56 -2.93 -11.20
C LEU A 110 13.67 -3.62 -11.99
N GLU A 111 14.94 -3.30 -11.71
CA GLU A 111 16.10 -3.89 -12.40
C GLU A 111 16.54 -5.22 -11.79
N ALA A 112 16.36 -5.41 -10.49
CA ALA A 112 16.89 -6.56 -9.76
C ALA A 112 15.89 -7.74 -9.66
N PHE A 113 14.59 -7.46 -9.64
CA PHE A 113 13.57 -8.47 -9.35
C PHE A 113 13.11 -9.17 -10.63
N SER A 114 12.89 -10.47 -10.55
CA SER A 114 12.25 -11.25 -11.61
C SER A 114 10.77 -10.90 -11.75
N ASP A 115 10.16 -11.29 -12.88
CA ASP A 115 8.74 -11.05 -13.15
C ASP A 115 7.81 -11.56 -12.03
N THR A 116 8.10 -12.73 -11.45
CA THR A 116 7.28 -13.31 -10.37
C THR A 116 7.47 -12.56 -9.05
N GLU A 117 8.68 -12.07 -8.77
CA GLU A 117 8.96 -11.26 -7.58
C GLU A 117 8.32 -9.87 -7.71
N LEU A 118 8.34 -9.25 -8.89
CA LEU A 118 7.61 -8.01 -9.18
C LEU A 118 6.09 -8.18 -9.05
N LEU A 119 5.55 -9.30 -9.52
CA LEU A 119 4.14 -9.64 -9.37
C LEU A 119 3.75 -9.81 -7.90
N PHE A 120 4.64 -10.40 -7.07
CA PHE A 120 4.46 -10.47 -5.62
C PHE A 120 4.44 -9.07 -5.00
N VAL A 121 5.45 -8.23 -5.29
CA VAL A 121 5.54 -6.85 -4.75
C VAL A 121 4.30 -6.06 -5.12
N MET A 122 3.87 -6.12 -6.38
CA MET A 122 2.66 -5.43 -6.83
C MET A 122 1.39 -5.92 -6.13
N GLY A 123 1.25 -7.23 -5.95
CA GLY A 123 0.12 -7.79 -5.20
C GLY A 123 0.14 -7.43 -3.71
N HIS A 124 1.33 -7.32 -3.11
CA HIS A 124 1.52 -6.86 -1.73
C HIS A 124 1.07 -5.40 -1.58
N GLU A 125 1.56 -4.51 -2.45
CA GLU A 125 1.17 -3.10 -2.46
C GLU A 125 -0.34 -2.91 -2.68
N LEU A 126 -0.92 -3.65 -3.62
CA LEU A 126 -2.37 -3.64 -3.85
C LEU A 126 -3.16 -4.26 -2.69
N GLY A 127 -2.57 -5.18 -1.93
CA GLY A 127 -3.13 -5.67 -0.68
C GLY A 127 -3.35 -4.54 0.33
N HIS A 128 -2.38 -3.64 0.50
CA HIS A 128 -2.56 -2.46 1.35
C HIS A 128 -3.72 -1.56 0.91
N HIS A 129 -3.91 -1.41 -0.41
CA HIS A 129 -5.04 -0.68 -0.95
C HIS A 129 -6.38 -1.38 -0.66
N VAL A 130 -6.50 -2.66 -1.03
CA VAL A 130 -7.73 -3.45 -0.91
C VAL A 130 -8.20 -3.58 0.53
N TYR A 131 -7.27 -3.69 1.48
CA TYR A 131 -7.59 -3.81 2.91
C TYR A 131 -7.66 -2.46 3.63
N GLN A 132 -7.56 -1.36 2.89
CA GLN A 132 -7.67 0.01 3.40
C GLN A 132 -6.66 0.34 4.51
N HIS A 133 -5.46 -0.26 4.47
CA HIS A 133 -4.43 -0.04 5.50
C HIS A 133 -4.01 1.44 5.61
N HIS A 134 -4.18 2.22 4.54
CA HIS A 134 -3.90 3.66 4.54
C HIS A 134 -4.86 4.50 5.42
N GLU A 135 -6.02 3.96 5.83
CA GLU A 135 -6.96 4.65 6.73
C GLU A 135 -6.43 4.77 8.18
N LEU A 136 -5.43 3.96 8.53
CA LEU A 136 -4.73 4.04 9.82
C LEU A 136 -3.27 4.49 9.59
N PRO A 137 -3.02 5.80 9.42
CA PRO A 137 -1.69 6.33 9.13
C PRO A 137 -0.80 6.30 10.38
N ILE A 138 -0.27 5.11 10.72
CA ILE A 138 0.47 4.84 11.96
C ILE A 138 1.57 5.87 12.20
N GLY A 139 2.37 6.20 11.18
CA GLY A 139 3.45 7.18 11.32
C GLY A 139 2.99 8.55 11.80
N TYR A 140 1.85 9.04 11.29
CA TYR A 140 1.26 10.31 11.71
C TYR A 140 0.59 10.22 13.09
N ILE A 141 0.03 9.06 13.44
CA ILE A 141 -0.57 8.83 14.76
C ILE A 141 0.52 8.79 15.84
N LEU A 142 1.61 8.06 15.60
CA LEU A 142 2.69 7.90 16.57
C LEU A 142 3.59 9.13 16.70
N ARG A 143 3.83 9.86 15.60
CA ARG A 143 4.71 11.05 15.57
C ARG A 143 3.95 12.37 15.64
N GLY A 144 2.66 12.32 15.91
CA GLY A 144 1.83 13.50 16.05
C GLY A 144 2.27 14.39 17.22
N PRO A 145 1.92 15.69 17.22
CA PRO A 145 2.24 16.60 18.32
C PRO A 145 1.53 16.27 19.64
N GLU A 146 0.50 15.44 19.59
CA GLU A 146 -0.26 15.03 20.77
C GLU A 146 0.20 13.62 21.21
N PRO A 147 0.52 13.43 22.49
CA PRO A 147 0.88 12.11 22.98
C PRO A 147 -0.33 11.17 22.91
N ILE A 148 -0.09 9.94 22.49
CA ILE A 148 -1.09 8.86 22.54
C ILE A 148 -0.80 7.94 23.73
N PRO A 149 -1.81 7.23 24.26
CA PRO A 149 -1.58 6.22 25.29
C PRO A 149 -0.59 5.14 24.83
N PRO A 150 0.37 4.70 25.67
CA PRO A 150 1.33 3.65 25.28
C PRO A 150 0.67 2.36 24.79
N MET A 151 -0.47 1.98 25.37
CA MET A 151 -1.25 0.82 24.93
C MET A 151 -1.80 0.98 23.50
N LEU A 152 -2.19 2.19 23.11
CA LEU A 152 -2.62 2.45 21.73
C LEU A 152 -1.44 2.32 20.76
N ALA A 153 -0.26 2.83 21.15
CA ALA A 153 0.95 2.66 20.35
C ALA A 153 1.27 1.18 20.12
N LEU A 154 1.24 0.37 21.18
CA LEU A 154 1.44 -1.09 21.08
C LEU A 154 0.39 -1.75 20.17
N ASN A 155 -0.89 -1.40 20.32
CA ASN A 155 -1.96 -1.94 19.48
C ASN A 155 -1.77 -1.56 18.00
N LEU A 156 -1.34 -0.33 17.71
CA LEU A 156 -1.04 0.11 16.34
C LEU A 156 0.12 -0.68 15.74
N PHE A 157 1.20 -0.92 16.51
CA PHE A 157 2.31 -1.75 16.05
C PHE A 157 1.89 -3.21 15.83
N THR A 158 1.08 -3.77 16.73
CA THR A 158 0.55 -5.13 16.56
C THR A 158 -0.34 -5.22 15.33
N TRP A 159 -1.23 -4.26 15.11
CA TRP A 159 -2.05 -4.21 13.89
C TRP A 159 -1.19 -4.08 12.64
N SER A 160 -0.18 -3.20 12.63
CA SER A 160 0.76 -3.03 11.50
C SER A 160 1.32 -4.38 11.04
N ARG A 161 1.74 -5.23 11.99
CA ARG A 161 2.28 -6.55 11.67
C ARG A 161 1.25 -7.47 11.04
N TYR A 162 -0.01 -7.40 11.47
CA TYR A 162 -1.08 -8.17 10.83
C TYR A 162 -1.46 -7.62 9.45
N ALA A 163 -1.36 -6.30 9.26
CA ALA A 163 -1.55 -5.65 7.96
C ALA A 163 -0.50 -6.15 6.95
N GLU A 164 0.78 -6.23 7.34
CA GLU A 164 1.84 -6.84 6.50
C GLU A 164 1.52 -8.29 6.14
N VAL A 165 1.07 -9.11 7.10
CA VAL A 165 0.68 -10.50 6.82
C VAL A 165 -0.48 -10.57 5.82
N SER A 166 -1.44 -9.66 5.89
CA SER A 166 -2.53 -9.57 4.89
C SER A 166 -1.99 -9.17 3.52
N ALA A 167 -1.08 -8.19 3.46
CA ALA A 167 -0.43 -7.74 2.22
C ALA A 167 0.40 -8.86 1.58
N ASP A 168 1.22 -9.59 2.35
CA ASP A 168 1.99 -10.74 1.88
C ASP A 168 1.11 -11.84 1.31
N ARG A 169 -0.05 -12.10 1.92
CA ARG A 169 -1.02 -13.06 1.38
C ARG A 169 -1.63 -12.59 0.06
N ALA A 170 -1.89 -11.31 -0.10
CA ALA A 170 -2.33 -10.73 -1.37
C ALA A 170 -1.23 -10.85 -2.43
N GLY A 171 0.02 -10.53 -2.09
CA GLY A 171 1.20 -10.74 -2.93
C GLY A 171 1.35 -12.19 -3.37
N ALA A 172 1.28 -13.14 -2.44
CA ALA A 172 1.36 -14.58 -2.72
C ALA A 172 0.22 -15.06 -3.62
N TYR A 173 -0.99 -14.56 -3.40
CA TYR A 173 -2.17 -14.88 -4.20
C TYR A 173 -2.05 -14.35 -5.66
N CYS A 174 -1.43 -13.19 -5.83
CA CYS A 174 -1.12 -12.62 -7.13
C CYS A 174 0.07 -13.31 -7.82
N ALA A 175 1.11 -13.68 -7.09
CA ALA A 175 2.26 -14.40 -7.66
C ALA A 175 1.95 -15.86 -8.01
N ARG A 176 1.00 -16.49 -7.30
CA ARG A 176 0.74 -17.95 -7.35
C ARG A 176 1.97 -18.82 -7.08
N ASP A 177 2.99 -18.23 -6.45
CA ASP A 177 4.23 -18.90 -6.14
C ASP A 177 4.66 -18.58 -4.70
N LEU A 178 4.59 -19.59 -3.84
CA LEU A 178 5.07 -19.53 -2.46
C LEU A 178 6.59 -19.36 -2.36
N GLN A 179 7.34 -19.77 -3.39
CA GLN A 179 8.80 -19.58 -3.41
C GLN A 179 9.18 -18.11 -3.65
N SER A 180 8.45 -17.41 -4.53
CA SER A 180 8.63 -15.96 -4.74
C SER A 180 8.36 -15.14 -3.49
N VAL A 181 7.39 -15.55 -2.64
CA VAL A 181 7.16 -14.94 -1.32
C VAL A 181 8.43 -14.99 -0.47
N THR A 182 9.14 -16.12 -0.49
CA THR A 182 10.32 -16.30 0.36
C THR A 182 11.51 -15.45 -0.14
N ARG A 183 11.67 -15.26 -1.45
CA ARG A 183 12.79 -14.48 -2.03
C ARG A 183 12.54 -12.97 -2.05
N ALA A 184 11.28 -12.55 -2.13
CA ALA A 184 10.96 -11.13 -2.05
C ALA A 184 11.06 -10.60 -0.61
N LEU A 185 10.89 -11.46 0.40
CA LEU A 185 10.93 -11.10 1.81
C LEU A 185 12.32 -11.26 2.48
N PHE A 186 13.24 -12.04 1.89
CA PHE A 186 14.55 -12.38 2.46
C PHE A 186 15.65 -12.39 1.38
#